data_AF-A0A2T1DGX1-F1
#
_entry.id   AF-A0A2T1DGX1-F1
#
_cell.length_a   1.000
_cell.length_b   1.000
_cell.length_c   1.000
_cell.angle_alpha   90.00
_cell.angle_beta   90.00
_cell.angle_gamma   90.00
#
_symmetry.space_group_name_H-M   'P 1'
#
loop_
_entity.id
_entity.type
_entity.pdbx_description
1 polymer ?
#
loop_
_entity_poly.entity_id
_entity_poly.type
_entity_poly.pdbx_seq_one_letter_code
_entity_poly.pdbx_strand_id
1 'polypeptide(L)'
;MLTSMKCLLAGAIASVGIATLSVSQASAAALSSAADLSVKATLTADNHYGLFHGDKNGSVLNFVGRNEKGPNGSTGGYNWSHAESWDFKMSKQEYLYVVVWDDQSVDESWVGQFNLGGGDKGYELLSKPDAWEYVITQKAANPGDFGNTPSNSELNWEIQNANWLSSKSRGLNDGTTAPWGQISEVTKTAEFLNTTTNGTGRKADNSLYTIFRTKGSVADTIGIKSVPEPASMLGLLAVGTLGAASLRKRKSRLNKVS
;
A
#
# COMPACT_ATOMS: atom_id res chain seq x y z
N MET A 1 57.61 -66.51 -33.80
CA MET A 1 58.39 -65.41 -33.21
C MET A 1 57.40 -64.41 -32.65
N LEU A 2 57.46 -64.20 -31.34
CA LEU A 2 57.08 -63.01 -30.57
C LEU A 2 55.68 -62.36 -30.81
N THR A 3 54.76 -62.49 -29.84
CA THR A 3 54.33 -61.44 -28.86
C THR A 3 53.56 -60.27 -29.52
N SER A 4 52.43 -59.74 -29.04
CA SER A 4 52.03 -59.50 -27.65
C SER A 4 50.64 -58.84 -27.57
N MET A 5 49.89 -59.18 -26.52
CA MET A 5 49.19 -58.28 -25.57
C MET A 5 48.21 -57.19 -26.08
N LYS A 6 46.95 -57.31 -25.62
CA LYS A 6 46.24 -56.42 -24.65
C LYS A 6 45.36 -55.37 -25.36
N CYS A 7 44.21 -54.91 -24.88
CA CYS A 7 43.33 -55.10 -23.72
C CYS A 7 42.16 -54.09 -23.94
N LEU A 8 41.16 -54.09 -23.05
CA LEU A 8 40.16 -53.00 -22.81
C LEU A 8 38.99 -52.89 -23.81
N LEU A 9 37.73 -52.66 -23.40
CA LEU A 9 37.10 -52.57 -22.10
C LEU A 9 35.57 -52.65 -22.34
N ALA A 10 34.87 -53.44 -21.54
CA ALA A 10 33.41 -53.37 -21.44
C ALA A 10 33.02 -52.07 -20.72
N GLY A 11 32.02 -51.35 -21.25
CA GLY A 11 31.47 -50.15 -20.63
C GLY A 11 29.98 -50.05 -20.93
N ALA A 12 29.16 -50.73 -20.13
CA ALA A 12 27.73 -50.53 -20.12
C ALA A 12 27.42 -49.20 -19.39
N ILE A 13 26.91 -48.22 -20.13
CA ILE A 13 26.40 -46.97 -19.58
C ILE A 13 25.00 -47.26 -19.02
N ALA A 14 24.92 -47.57 -17.72
CA ALA A 14 23.65 -47.57 -17.01
C ALA A 14 23.37 -46.13 -16.55
N SER A 15 22.61 -45.38 -17.33
CA SER A 15 22.06 -44.08 -16.93
C SER A 15 20.96 -44.31 -15.89
N VAL A 16 21.31 -44.20 -14.60
CA VAL A 16 20.33 -44.14 -13.51
C VAL A 16 19.76 -42.72 -13.49
N GLY A 17 18.60 -42.55 -14.11
CA GLY A 17 17.80 -41.33 -14.00
C GLY A 17 17.25 -41.21 -12.58
N ILE A 18 17.90 -40.40 -11.73
CA ILE A 18 17.32 -39.96 -10.47
C ILE A 18 16.27 -38.89 -10.81
N ALA A 19 15.01 -39.30 -10.83
CA ALA A 19 13.89 -38.37 -10.91
C ALA A 19 13.81 -37.58 -9.61
N THR A 20 14.33 -36.36 -9.60
CA THR A 20 14.09 -35.37 -8.55
C THR A 20 12.65 -34.91 -8.64
N LEU A 21 11.76 -35.55 -7.87
CA LEU A 21 10.44 -35.00 -7.57
C LEU A 21 10.63 -33.79 -6.64
N SER A 22 10.90 -32.63 -7.23
CA SER A 22 10.69 -31.35 -6.55
C SER A 22 9.19 -31.16 -6.36
N VAL A 23 8.67 -31.59 -5.21
CA VAL A 23 7.34 -31.19 -4.77
C VAL A 23 7.44 -29.71 -4.40
N SER A 24 7.26 -28.84 -5.38
CA SER A 24 6.97 -27.44 -5.15
C SER A 24 5.60 -27.38 -4.49
N GLN A 25 5.57 -27.52 -3.17
CA GLN A 25 4.40 -27.24 -2.36
C GLN A 25 4.23 -25.72 -2.39
N ALA A 26 3.65 -25.22 -3.48
CA ALA A 26 3.07 -23.90 -3.53
C ALA A 26 1.91 -23.92 -2.54
N SER A 27 2.22 -23.57 -1.29
CA SER A 27 1.23 -23.07 -0.36
C SER A 27 0.72 -21.77 -0.96
N ALA A 28 -0.24 -21.88 -1.89
CA ALA A 28 -1.21 -20.83 -2.10
C ALA A 28 -1.95 -20.73 -0.78
N ALA A 29 -1.35 -20.00 0.18
CA ALA A 29 -2.11 -19.37 1.22
C ALA A 29 -3.24 -18.68 0.48
N ALA A 30 -4.47 -19.13 0.73
CA ALA A 30 -5.64 -18.41 0.30
C ALA A 30 -5.42 -16.99 0.82
N LEU A 31 -5.02 -16.08 -0.07
CA LEU A 31 -5.18 -14.66 0.14
C LEU A 31 -6.68 -14.55 0.38
N SER A 32 -7.07 -14.49 1.67
CA SER A 32 -8.40 -14.08 2.06
C SER A 32 -8.67 -12.88 1.17
N SER A 33 -9.66 -12.95 0.29
CA SER A 33 -10.00 -11.81 -0.56
C SER A 33 -10.33 -10.69 0.41
N ALA A 34 -9.36 -9.83 0.64
CA ALA A 34 -9.53 -8.63 1.42
C ALA A 34 -10.75 -7.95 0.84
N ALA A 35 -11.84 -7.86 1.61
CA ALA A 35 -13.01 -7.17 1.12
C ALA A 35 -12.57 -5.75 0.75
N ASP A 36 -12.73 -5.40 -0.53
CA ASP A 36 -12.39 -4.08 -1.03
C ASP A 36 -13.25 -3.04 -0.31
N LEU A 37 -12.62 -1.95 0.12
CA LEU A 37 -13.27 -0.74 0.58
C LEU A 37 -13.56 0.15 -0.62
N SER A 38 -14.78 0.68 -0.68
CA SER A 38 -15.07 1.81 -1.56
C SER A 38 -14.63 3.08 -0.85
N VAL A 39 -13.76 3.87 -1.47
CA VAL A 39 -13.17 5.06 -0.86
C VAL A 39 -13.58 6.27 -1.68
N LYS A 40 -14.13 7.27 -0.99
CA LYS A 40 -14.26 8.64 -1.48
C LYS A 40 -13.26 9.52 -0.74
N ALA A 41 -12.16 9.84 -1.41
CA ALA A 41 -11.17 10.79 -0.91
C ALA A 41 -11.53 12.20 -1.35
N THR A 42 -11.42 13.18 -0.46
CA THR A 42 -11.52 14.61 -0.77
C THR A 42 -10.34 15.31 -0.12
N LEU A 43 -9.43 15.88 -0.90
CA LEU A 43 -8.17 16.43 -0.40
C LEU A 43 -7.63 17.55 -1.29
N THR A 44 -6.75 18.36 -0.72
CA THR A 44 -6.00 19.39 -1.44
C THR A 44 -4.60 19.58 -0.82
N ALA A 45 -3.70 20.23 -1.53
CA ALA A 45 -2.35 20.52 -1.07
C ALA A 45 -1.81 21.85 -1.62
N ASP A 46 -0.96 22.49 -0.83
CA ASP A 46 -0.16 23.67 -1.20
C ASP A 46 1.22 23.19 -1.68
N ASN A 47 1.45 22.93 -2.98
CA ASN A 47 0.60 23.24 -4.15
C ASN A 47 0.06 22.03 -4.92
N HIS A 48 0.68 20.86 -4.80
CA HIS A 48 0.35 19.71 -5.63
C HIS A 48 0.34 18.42 -4.83
N TYR A 49 -0.53 17.50 -5.22
CA TYR A 49 -0.50 16.14 -4.68
C TYR A 49 -0.68 15.05 -5.72
N GLY A 50 -0.25 13.85 -5.36
CA GLY A 50 -0.60 12.59 -5.98
C GLY A 50 -1.16 11.64 -4.92
N LEU A 51 -2.31 11.06 -5.20
CA LEU A 51 -2.97 10.08 -4.33
C LEU A 51 -2.71 8.67 -4.86
N PHE A 52 -2.26 7.79 -3.97
CA PHE A 52 -2.00 6.38 -4.28
C PHE A 52 -2.52 5.48 -3.16
N HIS A 53 -2.72 4.21 -3.48
CA HIS A 53 -2.85 3.15 -2.48
C HIS A 53 -2.00 1.94 -2.86
N GLY A 54 -1.61 1.14 -1.87
CA GLY A 54 -0.73 0.01 -2.13
C GLY A 54 -0.24 -0.74 -0.91
N ASP A 55 0.75 -1.60 -1.10
CA ASP A 55 1.40 -2.32 0.00
C ASP A 55 2.30 -1.40 0.85
N LYS A 56 2.67 -1.86 2.04
CA LYS A 56 3.45 -1.08 3.01
C LYS A 56 4.80 -0.61 2.47
N ASN A 57 5.45 -1.42 1.63
CA ASN A 57 6.79 -1.16 1.12
C ASN A 57 6.78 -0.49 -0.26
N GLY A 58 5.61 -0.14 -0.81
CA GLY A 58 5.49 0.53 -2.10
C GLY A 58 5.89 -0.33 -3.29
N SER A 59 5.97 -1.66 -3.14
CA SER A 59 6.25 -2.56 -4.27
C SER A 59 5.07 -2.65 -5.24
N VAL A 60 3.85 -2.49 -4.71
CA VAL A 60 2.62 -2.36 -5.49
C VAL A 60 1.98 -1.02 -5.12
N LEU A 61 1.97 -0.08 -6.06
CA LEU A 61 1.32 1.21 -5.92
C LEU A 61 0.33 1.42 -7.06
N ASN A 62 -0.89 1.79 -6.71
CA ASN A 62 -1.97 2.12 -7.63
C ASN A 62 -2.21 3.62 -7.56
N PHE A 63 -2.03 4.30 -8.69
CA PHE A 63 -2.32 5.73 -8.79
C PHE A 63 -3.82 5.97 -8.87
N VAL A 64 -4.32 6.88 -8.05
CA VAL A 64 -5.74 7.27 -8.00
C VAL A 64 -5.97 8.55 -8.79
N GLY A 65 -5.20 9.60 -8.48
CA GLY A 65 -5.42 10.93 -9.02
C GLY A 65 -4.45 11.97 -8.49
N ARG A 66 -4.53 13.18 -9.05
CA ARG A 66 -3.75 14.36 -8.68
C ARG A 66 -4.59 15.62 -8.89
N ASN A 67 -4.27 16.70 -8.18
CA ASN A 67 -4.81 18.03 -8.52
C ASN A 67 -4.21 18.58 -9.84
N GLU A 68 -4.67 19.76 -10.24
CA GLU A 68 -4.28 20.38 -11.51
C GLU A 68 -2.77 20.66 -11.61
N LYS A 69 -2.33 20.98 -12.83
CA LYS A 69 -0.98 21.47 -13.10
C LYS A 69 -0.98 22.98 -13.22
N GLY A 70 0.18 23.57 -12.97
CA GLY A 70 0.41 25.00 -13.04
C GLY A 70 0.27 25.68 -11.68
N PRO A 71 0.54 26.99 -11.63
CA PRO A 71 0.56 27.75 -10.38
C PRO A 71 -0.84 28.20 -9.90
N ASN A 72 -1.90 27.88 -10.66
CA ASN A 72 -3.27 28.28 -10.34
C ASN A 72 -4.22 27.06 -10.34
N GLY A 73 -5.13 27.02 -9.37
CA GLY A 73 -6.16 25.98 -9.24
C GLY A 73 -7.32 26.18 -10.22
N SER A 74 -8.12 25.14 -10.44
CA SER A 74 -9.22 25.15 -11.41
C SER A 74 -10.36 26.11 -11.08
N THR A 75 -10.62 26.38 -9.79
CA THR A 75 -11.77 27.20 -9.35
C THR A 75 -11.48 28.17 -8.21
N GLY A 76 -10.21 28.36 -7.80
CA GLY A 76 -9.82 29.20 -6.67
C GLY A 76 -8.69 30.18 -6.98
N GLY A 77 -8.35 31.02 -5.99
CA GLY A 77 -7.22 31.95 -6.10
C GLY A 77 -5.86 31.28 -6.03
N TYR A 78 -5.79 30.09 -5.40
CA TYR A 78 -4.59 29.27 -5.23
C TYR A 78 -4.92 27.80 -5.51
N ASN A 79 -3.92 26.97 -5.83
CA ASN A 79 -4.09 25.53 -6.09
C ASN A 79 -4.78 24.80 -4.94
N TRP A 80 -4.50 25.22 -3.72
CA TRP A 80 -5.05 24.60 -2.52
C TRP A 80 -6.44 25.10 -2.13
N SER A 81 -6.99 26.12 -2.81
CA SER A 81 -8.23 26.79 -2.38
C SER A 81 -9.47 25.91 -2.44
N HIS A 82 -9.45 24.86 -3.25
CA HIS A 82 -10.52 23.86 -3.36
C HIS A 82 -9.92 22.47 -3.29
N ALA A 83 -10.69 21.52 -2.74
CA ALA A 83 -10.31 20.11 -2.74
C ALA A 83 -11.00 19.35 -3.86
N GLU A 84 -10.26 18.47 -4.53
CA GLU A 84 -10.81 17.54 -5.50
C GLU A 84 -11.24 16.24 -4.81
N SER A 85 -12.15 15.52 -5.46
CA SER A 85 -12.66 14.26 -4.95
C SER A 85 -12.36 13.10 -5.89
N TRP A 86 -12.04 11.95 -5.31
CA TRP A 86 -11.70 10.72 -6.01
C TRP A 86 -12.48 9.54 -5.43
N ASP A 87 -13.15 8.79 -6.30
CA ASP A 87 -13.84 7.55 -5.97
C ASP A 87 -13.04 6.36 -6.51
N PHE A 88 -12.62 5.46 -5.61
CA PHE A 88 -11.83 4.27 -5.98
C PHE A 88 -12.10 3.11 -5.03
N LYS A 89 -11.53 1.94 -5.35
CA LYS A 89 -11.57 0.76 -4.49
C LYS A 89 -10.17 0.36 -4.09
N MET A 90 -10.01 -0.08 -2.85
CA MET A 90 -8.74 -0.56 -2.34
C MET A 90 -8.95 -1.69 -1.34
N SER A 91 -7.96 -2.54 -1.16
CA SER A 91 -7.99 -3.56 -0.12
C SER A 91 -7.85 -2.89 1.26
N LYS A 92 -8.59 -3.36 2.27
CA LYS A 92 -8.46 -2.83 3.63
C LYS A 92 -7.06 -3.05 4.25
N GLN A 93 -6.27 -3.99 3.72
CA GLN A 93 -4.88 -4.25 4.14
C GLN A 93 -3.86 -3.36 3.44
N GLU A 94 -4.28 -2.59 2.43
CA GLU A 94 -3.43 -1.60 1.78
C GLU A 94 -3.27 -0.35 2.65
N TYR A 95 -2.30 0.46 2.27
CA TYR A 95 -1.94 1.75 2.84
C TYR A 95 -2.38 2.84 1.86
N LEU A 96 -2.81 3.98 2.40
CA LEU A 96 -3.00 5.19 1.60
C LEU A 96 -1.70 6.00 1.61
N TYR A 97 -1.38 6.57 0.46
CA TYR A 97 -0.22 7.42 0.25
C TYR A 97 -0.65 8.74 -0.37
N VAL A 98 -0.18 9.84 0.23
CA VAL A 98 -0.35 11.19 -0.32
C VAL A 98 1.04 11.76 -0.57
N VAL A 99 1.40 11.90 -1.84
CA VAL A 99 2.66 12.49 -2.29
C VAL A 99 2.41 13.97 -2.50
N VAL A 100 3.15 14.86 -1.82
CA VAL A 100 2.91 16.30 -1.85
C VAL A 100 4.19 17.02 -2.27
N TRP A 101 4.06 17.96 -3.20
CA TRP A 101 5.15 18.82 -3.66
C TRP A 101 4.63 20.23 -3.97
N ASP A 102 5.53 21.20 -4.04
CA ASP A 102 5.16 22.60 -4.21
C ASP A 102 6.01 23.32 -5.27
N ASP A 103 5.85 24.64 -5.37
CA ASP A 103 6.51 25.55 -6.32
C ASP A 103 7.73 26.30 -5.74
N GLN A 104 8.33 25.76 -4.68
CA GLN A 104 9.33 26.36 -3.80
C GLN A 104 8.80 27.51 -2.94
N SER A 105 7.74 27.28 -2.18
CA SER A 105 7.13 28.23 -1.24
C SER A 105 7.78 28.18 0.16
N VAL A 106 7.26 28.99 1.08
CA VAL A 106 7.74 29.07 2.48
C VAL A 106 6.87 28.24 3.42
N ASP A 107 5.56 28.20 3.18
CA ASP A 107 4.60 27.41 3.95
C ASP A 107 3.92 26.43 3.02
N GLU A 108 3.87 25.17 3.42
CA GLU A 108 3.25 24.10 2.65
C GLU A 108 2.54 23.11 3.57
N SER A 109 1.38 22.66 3.11
CA SER A 109 0.62 21.63 3.81
C SER A 109 -0.32 20.91 2.86
N TRP A 110 -0.91 19.83 3.36
CA TRP A 110 -2.08 19.22 2.74
C TRP A 110 -3.15 18.95 3.79
N VAL A 111 -4.40 18.87 3.34
CA VAL A 111 -5.55 18.55 4.18
C VAL A 111 -6.49 17.64 3.40
N GLY A 112 -7.09 16.67 4.08
CA GLY A 112 -8.00 15.74 3.43
C GLY A 112 -8.86 14.92 4.37
N GLN A 113 -9.92 14.38 3.79
CA GLN A 113 -10.84 13.43 4.40
C GLN A 113 -11.05 12.24 3.46
N PHE A 114 -11.18 11.06 4.04
CA PHE A 114 -11.36 9.81 3.33
C PHE A 114 -12.56 9.10 3.94
N ASN A 115 -13.65 9.00 3.16
CA ASN A 115 -14.84 8.26 3.54
C ASN A 115 -14.73 6.84 2.97
N LEU A 116 -14.64 5.85 3.85
CA LEU A 116 -14.44 4.46 3.47
C LEU A 116 -15.69 3.64 3.78
N GLY A 117 -16.23 2.95 2.77
CA GLY A 117 -17.37 2.06 2.89
C GLY A 117 -16.96 0.59 2.74
N GLY A 118 -17.43 -0.25 3.67
CA GLY A 118 -17.30 -1.71 3.59
C GLY A 118 -18.59 -2.39 4.06
N GLY A 119 -19.44 -2.82 3.12
CA GLY A 119 -20.80 -3.29 3.44
C GLY A 119 -21.68 -2.15 3.97
N ASP A 120 -22.37 -2.36 5.09
CA ASP A 120 -23.31 -1.38 5.68
C ASP A 120 -22.63 -0.35 6.62
N LYS A 121 -21.31 -0.40 6.78
CA LYS A 121 -20.56 0.49 7.68
C LYS A 121 -19.71 1.49 6.91
N GLY A 122 -19.80 2.75 7.32
CA GLY A 122 -18.92 3.83 6.91
C GLY A 122 -17.86 4.11 7.98
N TYR A 123 -16.66 4.42 7.52
CA TYR A 123 -15.52 4.83 8.33
C TYR A 123 -14.98 6.15 7.78
N GLU A 124 -14.37 6.95 8.66
CA GLU A 124 -13.73 8.20 8.28
C GLU A 124 -12.27 8.13 8.70
N LEU A 125 -11.39 8.52 7.78
CA LEU A 125 -9.98 8.77 8.03
C LEU A 125 -9.70 10.23 7.67
N LEU A 126 -9.08 10.97 8.58
CA LEU A 126 -8.78 12.38 8.40
C LEU A 126 -7.27 12.60 8.31
N SER A 127 -6.85 13.71 7.71
CA SER A 127 -5.47 14.20 7.76
C SER A 127 -5.14 14.65 9.20
N LYS A 128 -4.70 13.72 10.04
CA LYS A 128 -4.33 13.96 11.44
C LYS A 128 -2.97 13.34 11.80
N PRO A 129 -2.19 13.96 12.70
CA PRO A 129 -0.89 13.43 13.12
C PRO A 129 -0.90 12.01 13.71
N ASP A 130 -2.02 11.58 14.29
CA ASP A 130 -2.16 10.26 14.89
C ASP A 130 -2.28 9.15 13.84
N ALA A 131 -2.93 9.42 12.70
CA ALA A 131 -3.16 8.47 11.62
C ALA A 131 -2.05 8.43 10.56
N TRP A 132 -1.27 9.49 10.43
CA TRP A 132 -0.30 9.65 9.34
C TRP A 132 1.16 9.74 9.82
N GLU A 133 2.05 9.22 9.00
CA GLU A 133 3.50 9.41 9.06
C GLU A 133 3.99 9.94 7.71
N TYR A 134 5.19 10.52 7.71
CA TYR A 134 5.75 11.12 6.51
C TYR A 134 7.25 10.85 6.36
N VAL A 135 7.74 11.03 5.14
CA VAL A 135 9.16 11.07 4.81
C VAL A 135 9.38 12.16 3.77
N ILE A 136 10.48 12.90 3.89
CA ILE A 136 10.97 13.78 2.83
C ILE A 136 11.89 12.94 1.94
N THR A 137 11.72 13.02 0.62
CA THR A 137 12.51 12.22 -0.32
C THR A 137 14.00 12.48 -0.20
N GLN A 138 14.83 11.49 -0.53
CA GLN A 138 16.29 11.60 -0.41
C GLN A 138 16.96 11.94 -1.73
N LYS A 139 16.38 11.49 -2.85
CA LYS A 139 16.97 11.66 -4.18
C LYS A 139 16.00 12.28 -5.17
N ALA A 140 14.71 12.09 -4.95
CA ALA A 140 13.70 12.49 -5.89
C ALA A 140 13.48 14.01 -5.88
N ALA A 141 13.67 14.63 -7.04
CA ALA A 141 13.53 16.06 -7.22
C ALA A 141 12.05 16.47 -7.17
N ASN A 142 11.78 17.65 -6.62
CA ASN A 142 10.48 18.29 -6.67
C ASN A 142 10.02 18.42 -8.15
N PRO A 143 8.87 17.84 -8.54
CA PRO A 143 8.34 17.94 -9.90
C PRO A 143 8.01 19.37 -10.35
N GLY A 144 7.75 20.28 -9.40
CA GLY A 144 7.29 21.64 -9.66
C GLY A 144 5.89 21.71 -10.28
N ASP A 145 5.49 22.91 -10.70
CA ASP A 145 4.12 23.21 -11.10
C ASP A 145 3.59 22.41 -12.29
N PHE A 146 4.47 22.17 -13.26
CA PHE A 146 4.09 21.48 -14.50
C PHE A 146 4.54 20.02 -14.52
N GLY A 147 5.25 19.60 -13.47
CA GLY A 147 5.78 18.26 -13.31
C GLY A 147 4.68 17.19 -13.32
N ASN A 148 5.05 16.00 -13.77
CA ASN A 148 4.20 14.83 -13.60
C ASN A 148 4.32 14.32 -12.16
N THR A 149 3.29 13.61 -11.70
CA THR A 149 3.39 12.87 -10.44
C THR A 149 4.57 11.88 -10.53
N PRO A 150 5.36 11.71 -9.45
CA PRO A 150 6.44 10.75 -9.40
C PRO A 150 6.04 9.34 -9.87
N SER A 151 6.96 8.65 -10.52
CA SER A 151 6.73 7.28 -11.00
C SER A 151 6.66 6.28 -9.86
N ASN A 152 5.93 5.17 -10.05
CA ASN A 152 5.88 4.10 -9.06
C ASN A 152 7.27 3.54 -8.68
N SER A 153 8.20 3.44 -9.65
CA SER A 153 9.55 2.97 -9.37
C SER A 153 10.34 3.92 -8.46
N GLU A 154 10.14 5.22 -8.62
CA GLU A 154 10.77 6.24 -7.78
C GLU A 154 10.17 6.23 -6.37
N LEU A 155 8.84 6.24 -6.29
CA LEU A 155 8.13 6.18 -5.01
C LEU A 155 8.46 4.90 -4.22
N ASN A 156 8.54 3.75 -4.90
CA ASN A 156 8.95 2.49 -4.30
C ASN A 156 10.35 2.62 -3.66
N TRP A 157 11.31 3.18 -4.38
CA TRP A 157 12.66 3.37 -3.85
C TRP A 157 12.66 4.27 -2.61
N GLU A 158 11.95 5.40 -2.65
CA GLU A 158 11.86 6.32 -1.51
C GLU A 158 11.15 5.66 -0.31
N ILE A 159 10.05 4.94 -0.53
CA ILE A 159 9.29 4.23 0.54
C ILE A 159 10.12 3.12 1.19
N GLN A 160 10.88 2.35 0.43
CA GLN A 160 11.73 1.27 0.97
C GLN A 160 12.90 1.79 1.81
N ASN A 161 13.42 2.98 1.48
CA ASN A 161 14.56 3.59 2.17
C ASN A 161 14.15 4.67 3.17
N ALA A 162 12.84 4.84 3.38
CA ALA A 162 12.28 5.88 4.21
C ALA A 162 12.56 5.66 5.70
N ASN A 163 13.02 6.72 6.36
CA ASN A 163 12.97 6.84 7.82
C ASN A 163 11.71 7.62 8.20
N TRP A 164 10.60 6.89 8.36
CA TRP A 164 9.28 7.47 8.61
C TRP A 164 9.23 8.26 9.93
N LEU A 165 8.67 9.47 9.85
CA LEU A 165 8.50 10.39 10.97
C LEU A 165 7.00 10.59 11.25
N SER A 166 6.66 10.91 12.50
CA SER A 166 5.27 11.27 12.83
C SER A 166 4.90 12.60 12.17
N SER A 167 3.76 12.64 11.48
CA SER A 167 3.25 13.86 10.85
C SER A 167 3.04 14.98 11.87
N LYS A 168 3.16 16.22 11.40
CA LYS A 168 3.02 17.42 12.24
C LYS A 168 1.83 18.23 11.76
N SER A 169 0.99 18.63 12.70
CA SER A 169 -0.13 19.52 12.42
C SER A 169 0.34 20.97 12.33
N ARG A 170 -0.26 21.72 11.42
CA ARG A 170 -0.19 23.19 11.35
C ARG A 170 -1.43 23.85 11.95
N GLY A 171 -2.49 23.09 12.20
CA GLY A 171 -3.76 23.58 12.72
C GLY A 171 -4.97 22.91 12.06
N LEU A 172 -6.15 23.25 12.55
CA LEU A 172 -7.44 22.71 12.07
C LEU A 172 -7.90 23.38 10.77
N ASN A 173 -8.70 22.66 10.00
CA ASN A 173 -9.44 23.18 8.84
C ASN A 173 -10.70 23.99 9.25
N ASP A 174 -10.63 24.78 10.31
CA ASP A 174 -11.78 25.48 10.88
C ASP A 174 -11.87 26.96 10.48
N GLY A 175 -10.94 27.44 9.66
CA GLY A 175 -10.81 28.83 9.25
C GLY A 175 -9.72 29.61 9.99
N THR A 176 -9.10 29.04 11.02
CA THR A 176 -8.11 29.75 11.86
C THR A 176 -6.66 29.53 11.44
N THR A 177 -6.39 28.50 10.63
CA THR A 177 -5.02 28.15 10.22
C THR A 177 -4.58 28.97 9.01
N ALA A 178 -3.70 29.96 9.23
CA ALA A 178 -3.12 30.75 8.14
C ALA A 178 -1.96 29.99 7.44
N PRO A 179 -1.73 30.21 6.13
CA PRO A 179 -2.49 31.09 5.23
C PRO A 179 -3.78 30.46 4.68
N TRP A 180 -4.02 29.17 4.95
CA TRP A 180 -5.01 28.35 4.22
C TRP A 180 -6.49 28.62 4.58
N GLY A 181 -6.76 29.13 5.78
CA GLY A 181 -8.12 29.37 6.24
C GLY A 181 -8.94 28.08 6.35
N GLN A 182 -10.06 28.01 5.64
CA GLN A 182 -10.96 26.84 5.59
C GLN A 182 -11.10 26.36 4.16
N ILE A 183 -10.84 25.07 3.93
CA ILE A 183 -11.21 24.33 2.72
C ILE A 183 -12.61 23.76 2.93
N SER A 184 -13.59 24.31 2.22
CA SER A 184 -15.02 24.08 2.49
C SER A 184 -15.48 22.64 2.27
N GLU A 185 -14.79 21.93 1.38
CA GLU A 185 -15.08 20.57 0.93
C GLU A 185 -14.55 19.51 1.90
N VAL A 186 -13.66 19.89 2.81
CA VAL A 186 -13.07 19.01 3.84
C VAL A 186 -13.64 19.39 5.20
N THR A 187 -13.91 18.40 6.06
CA THR A 187 -14.42 18.64 7.41
C THR A 187 -13.49 19.56 8.22
N LYS A 188 -14.08 20.34 9.12
CA LYS A 188 -13.35 21.27 10.01
C LYS A 188 -12.45 20.56 11.02
N THR A 189 -12.69 19.28 11.26
CA THR A 189 -11.92 18.45 12.20
C THR A 189 -10.68 17.81 11.55
N ALA A 190 -10.50 17.96 10.23
CA ALA A 190 -9.25 17.62 9.57
C ALA A 190 -8.18 18.65 9.92
N GLU A 191 -6.91 18.24 9.87
CA GLU A 191 -5.78 19.11 10.17
C GLU A 191 -4.90 19.29 8.92
N PHE A 192 -4.34 20.48 8.77
CA PHE A 192 -3.31 20.75 7.78
C PHE A 192 -2.01 20.07 8.24
N LEU A 193 -1.54 19.09 7.49
CA LEU A 193 -0.29 18.38 7.79
C LEU A 193 0.89 19.05 7.10
N ASN A 194 1.91 19.40 7.89
CA ASN A 194 3.09 20.11 7.44
C ASN A 194 3.89 19.30 6.41
N THR A 195 4.06 19.86 5.22
CA THR A 195 4.85 19.23 4.14
C THR A 195 6.16 19.95 3.87
N THR A 196 6.41 21.08 4.54
CA THR A 196 7.61 21.89 4.36
C THR A 196 8.87 21.05 4.48
N THR A 197 9.61 20.94 3.37
CA THR A 197 10.86 20.18 3.30
C THR A 197 12.07 21.04 3.67
N ASN A 198 11.85 22.35 3.80
CA ASN A 198 12.87 23.35 3.97
C ASN A 198 13.33 23.50 5.44
N GLY A 199 14.55 23.04 5.73
CA GLY A 199 15.16 23.20 7.04
C GLY A 199 15.69 24.61 7.35
N THR A 200 15.83 25.49 6.34
CA THR A 200 16.47 26.81 6.48
C THR A 200 15.52 27.99 6.34
N GLY A 201 14.28 27.74 5.90
CA GLY A 201 13.29 28.78 5.55
C GLY A 201 13.52 29.45 4.20
N ARG A 202 14.54 29.05 3.41
CA ARG A 202 14.77 29.56 2.05
C ARG A 202 14.06 28.75 0.98
N LYS A 203 13.21 29.38 0.18
CA LYS A 203 12.47 28.76 -0.94
C LYS A 203 13.30 27.78 -1.79
N ALA A 204 14.51 28.20 -2.19
CA ALA A 204 15.41 27.41 -3.04
C ALA A 204 15.85 26.06 -2.44
N ASP A 205 15.67 25.86 -1.14
CA ASP A 205 16.03 24.61 -0.47
C ASP A 205 14.90 23.57 -0.56
N ASN A 206 13.71 23.95 -1.04
CA ASN A 206 12.60 23.04 -1.29
C ASN A 206 12.73 22.30 -2.64
N SER A 207 13.76 21.48 -2.71
CA SER A 207 14.12 20.73 -3.93
C SER A 207 13.58 19.30 -3.95
N LEU A 208 12.83 18.91 -2.92
CA LEU A 208 12.37 17.55 -2.65
C LEU A 208 10.85 17.55 -2.50
N TYR A 209 10.25 16.38 -2.38
CA TYR A 209 8.82 16.26 -2.06
C TYR A 209 8.61 15.38 -0.84
N THR A 210 7.40 15.43 -0.29
CA THR A 210 7.03 14.69 0.91
C THR A 210 6.08 13.56 0.56
N ILE A 211 6.33 12.37 1.09
CA ILE A 211 5.41 11.23 1.00
C ILE A 211 4.77 11.03 2.37
N PHE A 212 3.46 11.10 2.44
CA PHE A 212 2.66 10.70 3.59
C PHE A 212 2.14 9.28 3.39
N ARG A 213 2.08 8.52 4.48
CA ARG A 213 1.49 7.18 4.54
C ARG A 213 0.64 7.04 5.81
N THR A 214 -0.43 6.26 5.76
CA THR A 214 -1.10 5.81 6.99
C THR A 214 -0.15 4.99 7.87
N LYS A 215 -0.15 5.17 9.19
CA LYS A 215 0.79 4.44 10.09
C LYS A 215 0.57 2.93 10.09
N GLY A 216 -0.67 2.52 9.91
CA GLY A 216 -1.07 1.12 9.72
C GLY A 216 -1.69 0.91 8.35
N SER A 217 -2.09 -0.33 8.08
CA SER A 217 -3.04 -0.56 6.99
C SER A 217 -4.29 0.29 7.25
N VAL A 218 -5.07 0.56 6.21
CA VAL A 218 -6.31 1.31 6.36
C VAL A 218 -7.23 0.66 7.40
N ALA A 219 -7.33 -0.68 7.40
CA ALA A 219 -8.07 -1.43 8.40
C ALA A 219 -7.59 -1.15 9.83
N ASP A 220 -6.27 -1.21 10.06
CA ASP A 220 -5.71 -0.96 11.39
C ASP A 220 -5.94 0.48 11.83
N THR A 221 -5.76 1.43 10.90
CA THR A 221 -5.81 2.86 11.18
C THR A 221 -7.22 3.30 11.58
N ILE A 222 -8.26 2.77 10.95
CA ILE A 222 -9.67 3.10 11.27
C ILE A 222 -10.33 2.06 12.20
N GLY A 223 -9.54 1.13 12.76
CA GLY A 223 -10.01 0.16 13.75
C GLY A 223 -10.96 -0.92 13.20
N ILE A 224 -10.89 -1.24 11.90
CA ILE A 224 -11.57 -2.42 11.34
C ILE A 224 -10.85 -3.66 11.86
N LYS A 225 -11.40 -4.25 12.92
CA LYS A 225 -10.94 -5.56 13.38
C LYS A 225 -11.16 -6.57 12.26
N SER A 226 -10.10 -7.21 11.79
CA SER A 226 -10.24 -8.43 11.01
C SER A 226 -10.99 -9.43 11.89
N VAL A 227 -12.18 -9.84 11.44
CA VAL A 227 -12.85 -10.98 12.07
C VAL A 227 -11.89 -12.15 11.88
N PRO A 228 -11.41 -12.81 12.96
CA PRO A 228 -10.56 -13.98 12.82
C PRO A 228 -11.28 -14.95 11.91
N GLU A 229 -10.62 -15.39 10.83
CA GLU A 229 -11.20 -16.45 10.01
C GLU A 229 -11.56 -17.59 10.95
N PRO A 230 -12.80 -18.09 10.91
CA PRO A 230 -13.18 -19.11 11.84
C PRO A 230 -12.27 -20.30 11.58
N ALA A 231 -11.59 -20.77 12.64
CA ALA A 231 -10.68 -21.94 12.61
C ALA A 231 -11.35 -23.22 12.05
N SER A 232 -12.64 -23.16 11.73
CA SER A 232 -13.45 -24.16 11.06
C SER A 232 -12.95 -24.60 9.69
N MET A 233 -12.04 -23.90 9.00
CA MET A 233 -11.48 -24.44 7.74
C MET A 233 -10.50 -25.61 7.99
N LEU A 234 -9.70 -25.54 9.06
CA LEU A 234 -8.93 -26.70 9.55
C LEU A 234 -9.82 -27.72 10.25
N GLY A 235 -10.87 -27.27 10.93
CA GLY A 235 -11.90 -28.13 11.53
C GLY A 235 -12.63 -29.01 10.50
N LEU A 236 -13.04 -28.45 9.36
CA LEU A 236 -13.69 -29.21 8.29
C LEU A 236 -12.76 -30.24 7.64
N LEU A 237 -11.47 -29.90 7.46
CA LEU A 237 -10.49 -30.85 6.92
C LEU A 237 -10.20 -31.99 7.90
N ALA A 238 -10.17 -31.70 9.21
CA ALA A 238 -10.02 -32.70 10.27
C ALA A 238 -11.24 -33.63 10.36
N VAL A 239 -12.47 -33.12 10.21
CA VAL A 239 -13.68 -33.96 10.18
C VAL A 239 -13.77 -34.79 8.90
N GLY A 240 -13.39 -34.22 7.74
CA GLY A 240 -13.40 -34.93 6.46
C GLY A 240 -12.41 -36.10 6.41
N THR A 241 -11.23 -35.96 7.00
CA THR A 241 -10.20 -37.02 7.05
C THR A 241 -10.58 -38.16 8.01
N LEU A 242 -11.22 -37.85 9.15
CA LEU A 242 -11.75 -38.86 10.06
C LEU A 242 -12.95 -39.63 9.46
N GLY A 243 -13.80 -38.95 8.67
CA GLY A 243 -14.87 -39.58 7.90
C GLY A 243 -14.36 -40.55 6.82
N ALA A 244 -13.34 -40.15 6.05
CA ALA A 244 -12.77 -41.00 5.01
C ALA A 244 -12.02 -42.23 5.57
N ALA A 245 -11.32 -42.07 6.70
CA ALA A 245 -10.62 -43.19 7.36
C ALA A 245 -11.58 -44.24 7.94
N SER A 246 -12.71 -43.81 8.51
CA SER A 246 -13.74 -44.71 9.05
C SER A 246 -14.46 -45.51 7.95
N LEU A 247 -14.72 -44.90 6.79
CA LEU A 247 -15.31 -45.59 5.63
C LEU A 247 -14.36 -46.61 4.99
N ARG A 248 -13.05 -46.31 4.88
CA ARG A 248 -12.05 -47.28 4.40
C ARG A 248 -11.94 -48.52 5.30
N LYS A 249 -12.01 -48.35 6.63
CA LYS A 249 -11.92 -49.45 7.60
C LYS A 249 -13.15 -50.37 7.57
N ARG A 250 -14.32 -49.85 7.20
CA ARG A 250 -15.54 -50.66 7.03
C ARG A 250 -15.47 -51.55 5.77
N LYS A 251 -14.93 -51.03 4.67
CA LYS A 251 -14.84 -51.78 3.40
C LYS A 251 -13.84 -52.96 3.47
N SER A 252 -12.76 -52.84 4.24
CA SER A 252 -11.76 -53.91 4.37
C SER A 252 -12.21 -55.10 5.24
N ARG A 253 -13.22 -54.91 6.11
CA ARG A 253 -13.77 -56.00 6.95
C ARG A 253 -14.79 -56.86 6.20
N LEU A 254 -15.50 -56.29 5.22
CA LEU A 254 -16.47 -57.02 4.39
C LEU A 254 -15.80 -57.96 3.38
N ASN A 255 -14.57 -57.67 2.93
CA ASN A 255 -13.84 -58.50 1.97
C ASN A 255 -13.04 -59.67 2.59
N LYS A 256 -13.18 -59.94 3.89
CA LYS A 256 -12.47 -61.05 4.58
C LYS A 256 -13.37 -62.24 4.96
N VAL A 257 -14.61 -62.28 4.46
CA VAL A 257 -15.61 -63.31 4.79
C VAL A 257 -16.05 -64.09 3.53
N SER A 258 -15.17 -64.21 2.52
CA SER A 258 -15.37 -65.06 1.35
C SER A 258 -14.22 -66.03 1.19
#